data_AF-A0A838H8V6-F1
#
_entry.id   AF-A0A838H8V6-F1
#
_cell.length_a   1.000
_cell.length_b   1.000
_cell.length_c   1.000
_cell.angle_alpha   90.00
_cell.angle_beta   90.00
_cell.angle_gamma   90.00
#
_symmetry.space_group_name_H-M   'P 1'
#
loop_
_entity.id
_entity.type
_entity.pdbx_description
1 polymer ?
#
loop_
_entity_poly.entity_id
_entity_poly.type
_entity_poly.pdbx_seq_one_letter_code
_entity_poly.pdbx_strand_id
1 'polypeptide(L)' 'MDGPVNEPEWTAPSWEEIVREHSVRVYRLAYRLTGDPHDAEDLTQDVFVRVFRSLSTYSPGTFEGWLHRIT' A
#
# COMPACT_ATOMS: atom_id res chain seq x y z
N MET A 1 -22.88 -34.92 -8.14
CA MET A 1 -23.06 -33.64 -8.87
C MET A 1 -22.38 -32.58 -8.03
N ASP A 2 -21.05 -32.55 -8.09
CA ASP A 2 -20.26 -31.53 -7.41
C ASP A 2 -20.31 -30.29 -8.30
N GLY A 3 -21.05 -29.27 -7.84
CA GLY A 3 -21.13 -27.98 -8.54
C GLY A 3 -19.75 -27.30 -8.57
N PRO A 4 -19.52 -26.38 -9.51
CA PRO A 4 -18.25 -25.66 -9.56
C PRO A 4 -18.05 -24.93 -8.22
N VAL A 5 -16.95 -25.27 -7.55
CA VAL A 5 -16.48 -24.54 -6.37
C VAL A 5 -16.10 -23.16 -6.90
N ASN A 6 -16.87 -22.12 -6.57
CA ASN A 6 -16.44 -20.76 -6.82
C ASN A 6 -15.17 -20.53 -6.00
N GLU A 7 -14.01 -20.54 -6.67
CA GLU A 7 -12.76 -20.06 -6.11
C GLU A 7 -12.98 -18.60 -5.65
N PRO A 8 -12.49 -18.21 -4.46
CA PRO A 8 -12.70 -16.84 -4.00
C PRO A 8 -12.12 -15.87 -5.03
N GLU A 9 -13.00 -15.07 -5.64
CA GLU A 9 -12.62 -14.03 -6.57
C GLU A 9 -11.70 -13.05 -5.83
N TRP A 10 -10.41 -13.07 -6.18
CA TRP A 10 -9.44 -12.17 -5.57
C TRP A 10 -9.92 -10.74 -5.79
N THR A 11 -10.14 -10.02 -4.69
CA THR A 11 -10.52 -8.61 -4.72
C THR A 11 -9.32 -7.79 -4.26
N ALA A 12 -8.90 -6.82 -5.07
CA ALA A 12 -7.85 -5.89 -4.69
C ALA A 12 -8.29 -5.08 -3.46
N PRO A 13 -7.38 -4.77 -2.50
CA PRO A 13 -7.71 -3.90 -1.39
C PRO A 13 -8.08 -2.50 -1.91
N SER A 14 -9.06 -1.88 -1.26
CA SER A 14 -9.43 -0.49 -1.50
C SER A 14 -8.30 0.46 -1.09
N TRP A 15 -8.27 1.66 -1.67
CA TRP A 15 -7.30 2.69 -1.28
C TRP A 15 -7.31 2.99 0.22
N GLU A 16 -8.49 3.01 0.83
CA GLU A 16 -8.64 3.25 2.27
C GLU A 16 -8.00 2.14 3.11
N GLU A 17 -8.13 0.88 2.70
CA GLU A 17 -7.47 -0.24 3.36
C GLU A 17 -5.95 -0.13 3.27
N ILE A 18 -5.43 0.20 2.08
CA ILE A 18 -3.99 0.40 1.85
C ILE A 18 -3.43 1.48 2.78
N VAL A 19 -4.08 2.65 2.85
CA VAL A 19 -3.62 3.76 3.71
C VAL A 19 -3.73 3.38 5.18
N ARG A 20 -4.85 2.81 5.61
CA ARG A 20 -5.10 2.42 7.00
C ARG A 20 -4.06 1.41 7.48
N GLU A 21 -3.74 0.41 6.67
CA GLU A 21 -2.83 -0.67 7.06
C GLU A 21 -1.36 -0.26 7.05
N HIS A 22 -0.97 0.69 6.20
CA HIS A 22 0.44 0.99 5.96
C HIS A 22 0.93 2.33 6.51
N SER A 23 0.02 3.27 6.80
CA SER A 23 0.36 4.64 7.26
C SER A 23 1.35 4.66 8.42
N VAL A 24 1.10 3.88 9.48
CA VAL A 24 1.96 3.82 10.66
C VAL A 24 3.38 3.33 10.33
N ARG A 25 3.50 2.34 9.45
CA ARG A 25 4.81 1.77 9.08
C ARG A 25 5.60 2.74 8.21
N VAL A 26 4.94 3.33 7.21
CA VAL A 26 5.55 4.33 6.32
C VAL A 26 6.01 5.54 7.13
N TYR A 27 5.16 6.06 8.02
CA TYR A 27 5.51 7.18 8.89
C TYR A 27 6.71 6.87 9.79
N ARG A 28 6.75 5.70 10.43
CA ARG A 28 7.89 5.28 11.27
C ARG A 28 9.19 5.14 10.46
N LEU A 29 9.11 4.70 9.21
CA LEU A 29 10.29 4.68 8.34
C LEU A 29 10.72 6.10 7.98
N ALA A 30 9.79 6.94 7.53
CA ALA A 30 10.05 8.34 7.21
C ALA A 30 10.70 9.08 8.39
N TYR A 31 10.13 8.94 9.59
CA TYR A 31 10.66 9.54 10.81
C TYR A 31 12.07 9.05 11.17
N ARG A 32 12.38 7.76 10.94
CA ARG A 32 13.75 7.24 11.13
C ARG A 32 14.75 7.82 10.13
N LEU A 33 14.30 8.22 8.93
CA LEU A 33 15.14 8.78 7.88
C LEU A 33 15.34 10.30 8.06
N THR A 34 14.31 11.02 8.48
CA THR A 34 14.34 12.49 8.58
C THR A 34 14.76 12.97 9.97
N GLY A 35 14.38 12.25 11.04
CA GLY A 35 14.52 12.71 12.42
C GLY A 35 13.59 13.87 12.80
N ASP A 36 12.79 14.36 11.87
CA ASP A 36 11.86 15.49 12.04
C ASP A 36 10.42 15.04 11.76
N PRO A 37 9.44 15.37 12.65
CA PRO A 37 8.05 14.96 12.48
C PRO A 37 7.39 15.54 11.23
N HIS A 38 7.65 16.81 10.88
CA HIS A 38 7.02 17.47 9.74
C HIS A 38 7.55 16.91 8.42
N ASP A 39 8.86 16.75 8.30
CA ASP A 39 9.47 16.11 7.13
C ASP A 39 9.00 14.65 6.99
N ALA A 40 8.74 13.96 8.10
CA ALA A 40 8.22 12.60 8.08
C ALA A 40 6.76 12.52 7.59
N GLU A 41 5.92 13.49 7.98
CA GLU A 41 4.54 13.61 7.49
C GLU A 41 4.53 13.87 5.99
N ASP A 42 5.32 14.85 5.53
CA ASP A 42 5.44 15.20 4.11
C ASP A 42 5.91 13.99 3.30
N LEU A 43 7.01 13.34 3.71
CA LEU A 43 7.52 12.16 3.01
C LEU A 43 6.50 11.01 2.98
N THR A 44 5.73 10.82 4.05
CA THR A 44 4.67 9.81 4.10
C THR A 44 3.58 10.09 3.07
N GLN A 45 3.10 11.34 2.99
CA GLN A 45 2.12 11.73 1.98
C GLN A 45 2.66 11.54 0.57
N ASP A 46 3.91 11.94 0.34
CA ASP A 46 4.59 11.87 -0.93
C ASP A 46 4.72 10.42 -1.44
N VAL A 47 4.97 9.47 -0.52
CA VAL A 47 4.92 8.04 -0.81
C VAL A 47 3.53 7.66 -1.28
N PHE A 48 2.49 7.91 -0.47
CA PHE A 48 1.10 7.54 -0.79
C PHE A 48 0.58 8.16 -2.09
N VAL A 49 0.97 9.39 -2.43
CA VAL A 49 0.63 10.00 -3.72
C VAL A 49 1.22 9.20 -4.89
N ARG A 50 2.48 8.75 -4.78
CA ARG A 50 3.10 7.88 -5.80
C ARG A 50 2.39 6.54 -5.91
N VAL A 51 2.00 5.95 -4.76
CA VAL A 51 1.18 4.73 -4.71
C VAL A 51 -0.10 4.91 -5.48
N PHE A 52 -0.89 5.90 -5.11
CA PHE A 52 -2.22 6.14 -5.66
C PHE A 52 -2.16 6.30 -7.19
N ARG A 53 -1.18 7.05 -7.68
CA ARG A 53 -0.96 7.23 -9.13
C ARG A 53 -0.64 5.90 -9.83
N SER A 54 0.12 5.02 -9.18
CA SER A 54 0.50 3.71 -9.74
C SER A 54 -0.61 2.66 -9.71
N LEU A 55 -1.59 2.78 -8.80
CA LEU A 55 -2.70 1.82 -8.66
C LEU A 55 -3.56 1.73 -9.93
N SER A 56 -3.65 2.80 -10.72
CA SER A 56 -4.35 2.79 -12.01
C SER A 56 -3.75 1.84 -13.06
N THR A 57 -2.49 1.44 -12.87
CA THR A 57 -1.75 0.52 -13.77
C THR A 57 -1.47 -0.84 -13.12
N TYR A 58 -2.09 -1.09 -11.97
CA TYR A 58 -1.79 -2.23 -11.12
C TYR A 58 -2.58 -3.49 -11.56
N SER A 59 -1.94 -4.67 -11.48
CA SER A 59 -2.54 -5.98 -11.78
C SER A 59 -2.26 -6.98 -10.65
N PRO A 60 -3.23 -7.87 -10.31
CA PRO A 60 -3.09 -8.88 -9.27
C PRO A 60 -1.76 -9.64 -9.28
N GLY A 61 -1.20 -9.89 -8.09
CA GLY A 61 0.06 -10.65 -7.89
C GLY A 61 1.29 -9.79 -7.58
N THR A 62 1.18 -8.45 -7.63
CA THR A 62 2.31 -7.53 -7.41
C THR A 62 2.21 -6.69 -6.13
N PHE A 63 1.15 -6.80 -5.33
CA PHE A 63 0.76 -5.77 -4.32
C PHE A 63 1.65 -5.90 -3.10
N GLU A 64 1.72 -7.12 -2.58
CA GLU A 64 2.58 -7.48 -1.48
C GLU A 64 4.07 -7.25 -1.82
N GLY A 65 4.48 -7.60 -3.05
CA GLY A 65 5.84 -7.37 -3.55
C GLY A 65 6.19 -5.91 -3.85
N TRP A 66 5.20 -5.11 -4.26
CA TRP A 66 5.35 -3.68 -4.48
C TRP A 66 5.39 -2.93 -3.14
N LEU A 67 4.59 -3.35 -2.16
CA LEU A 67 4.62 -2.81 -0.80
C LEU A 67 5.98 -3.07 -0.15
N HIS A 68 6.49 -4.31 -0.31
CA HIS A 68 7.84 -4.69 0.11
C HIS A 68 8.97 -3.87 -0.54
N ARG A 69 8.74 -3.23 -1.70
CA ARG A 69 9.75 -2.38 -2.36
C ARG A 69 9.75 -0.95 -1.86
N ILE A 70 8.71 -0.51 -1.17
CA ILE A 70 8.56 0.87 -0.70
C ILE A 70 8.94 1.01 0.78
N THR A 71 8.77 -0.06 1.58
CA THR A 71 9.16 -0.12 3.00
C THR A 71 10.50 -0.78 3.20
#